data_AF-A0A644VRK3-F1
#
_entry.id   AF-A0A644VRK3-F1
#
_cell.length_a   1.000
_cell.length_b   1.000
_cell.length_c   1.000
_cell.angle_alpha   90.00
_cell.angle_beta   90.00
_cell.angle_gamma   90.00
#
_symmetry.space_group_name_H-M   'P 1'
#
loop_
_entity.id
_entity.type
_entity.pdbx_description
1 polymer ?
#
loop_
_entity_poly.entity_id
_entity_poly.type
_entity_poly.pdbx_seq_one_letter_code
_entity_poly.pdbx_strand_id
1 'polypeptide(L)' 'MPAIALVMRYSGLNYKETLDLPADIFLLLRKNALIDDYKATPEGREYLKKCERLRQTDPDLEKVREFNARGGGKHGHA' A
#
# COMPACT_ATOMS: atom_id res chain seq x y z
N MET A 1 7.92 4.43 15.09
CA MET A 1 9.08 3.51 15.10
C MET A 1 10.27 4.21 14.46
N PRO A 2 11.45 4.26 15.09
CA PRO A 2 12.66 4.80 14.46
C PRO A 2 13.07 3.95 13.24
N ALA A 3 13.49 4.62 12.15
CA ALA A 3 13.69 3.98 10.84
C ALA A 3 14.75 2.88 10.85
N ILE A 4 15.85 3.08 11.59
CA ILE A 4 16.95 2.11 11.70
C ILE A 4 16.47 0.83 12.40
N ALA A 5 15.75 0.96 13.52
CA ALA A 5 15.24 -0.19 14.26
C ALA A 5 14.21 -0.99 13.43
N LEU A 6 13.42 -0.31 12.58
CA LEU A 6 12.49 -0.97 11.68
C LEU A 6 13.23 -1.84 10.65
N VAL A 7 14.28 -1.29 10.03
CA VAL A 7 15.09 -2.03 9.05
C VAL A 7 15.79 -3.21 9.74
N MET A 8 16.43 -2.99 10.89
CA MET A 8 17.07 -4.07 11.67
C MET A 8 16.10 -5.21 11.99
N ARG A 9 14.88 -4.88 12.46
CA ARG A 9 13.85 -5.89 12.77
C ARG A 9 13.40 -6.66 11.53
N TYR A 10 13.32 -5.99 10.39
CA TYR A 10 12.84 -6.58 9.14
C TYR A 10 13.90 -7.43 8.42
N SER A 11 15.15 -6.97 8.38
CA SER A 11 16.23 -7.63 7.66
C SER A 11 17.05 -8.59 8.53
N GLY A 12 16.94 -8.49 9.86
CA GLY A 12 17.77 -9.25 10.81
C GLY A 12 19.20 -8.73 10.94
N LEU A 13 19.52 -7.58 10.33
CA LEU A 13 20.86 -6.98 10.40
C LEU A 13 21.11 -6.29 11.74
N ASN A 14 22.38 -6.23 12.13
CA ASN A 14 22.80 -5.44 13.28
C ASN A 14 22.88 -3.93 12.95
N TYR A 15 23.12 -3.11 13.97
CA TYR A 15 23.12 -1.66 13.81
C TYR A 15 24.19 -1.16 12.84
N LYS A 16 25.40 -1.73 12.89
CA LYS A 16 26.52 -1.34 12.02
C LYS A 16 26.22 -1.73 10.56
N GLU A 17 25.81 -2.97 10.34
CA GLU A 17 25.41 -3.45 9.01
C GLU A 17 24.29 -2.61 8.41
N THR A 18 23.34 -2.16 9.23
CA THR A 18 22.23 -1.32 8.78
C THR A 18 22.69 0.08 8.37
N LEU A 19 23.70 0.64 9.04
CA LEU A 19 24.28 1.95 8.67
C LEU A 19 25.21 1.87 7.47
N ASP A 20 25.86 0.72 7.27
CA ASP A 20 26.76 0.47 6.14
C ASP A 20 25.98 0.12 4.84
N LEU A 21 24.65 -0.01 4.91
CA LEU A 21 23.82 -0.28 3.73
C LEU A 21 23.85 0.87 2.72
N PRO A 22 23.90 0.56 1.40
CA PRO A 22 23.59 1.53 0.37
C PRO A 22 22.20 2.16 0.59
N ALA A 23 22.11 3.47 0.31
CA ALA A 23 20.92 4.26 0.64
C ALA A 23 19.64 3.74 -0.04
N ASP A 24 19.75 3.29 -1.29
CA ASP A 24 18.67 2.68 -2.07
C ASP A 24 18.17 1.39 -1.43
N ILE A 25 19.07 0.50 -0.98
CA ILE A 25 18.71 -0.75 -0.30
C ILE A 25 18.08 -0.47 1.06
N PHE A 26 18.63 0.47 1.84
CA PHE A 26 18.05 0.88 3.11
C PHE A 26 16.61 1.39 2.94
N LEU A 27 16.39 2.26 1.95
CA LEU A 27 15.05 2.81 1.67
C LEU A 27 14.08 1.73 1.19
N LEU A 28 14.54 0.77 0.37
CA LEU A 28 13.73 -0.36 -0.09
C LEU A 28 13.29 -1.25 1.08
N LEU A 29 14.21 -1.66 1.94
CA LEU A 29 13.93 -2.48 3.12
C LEU A 29 12.96 -1.76 4.06
N ARG A 30 13.20 -0.48 4.33
CA ARG A 30 12.31 0.35 5.16
C ARG A 30 10.89 0.41 4.58
N LYS A 31 10.75 0.63 3.27
CA LYS A 31 9.45 0.69 2.60
C LYS A 31 8.72 -0.64 2.74
N ASN A 32 9.38 -1.75 2.47
CA ASN A 32 8.77 -3.08 2.54
C ASN A 32 8.33 -3.41 3.97
N ALA A 33 9.17 -3.11 4.97
CA ALA A 33 8.83 -3.28 6.37
C ALA A 33 7.57 -2.50 6.77
N LEU A 34 7.44 -1.23 6.33
CA LEU A 34 6.25 -0.43 6.58
C LEU A 34 5.00 -1.03 5.92
N ILE A 35 5.11 -1.46 4.67
CA ILE A 35 3.99 -2.07 3.95
C ILE A 35 3.54 -3.36 4.64
N ASP A 36 4.47 -4.19 5.11
CA ASP A 36 4.15 -5.43 5.80
C ASP A 36 3.49 -5.18 7.17
N ASP A 37 3.97 -4.18 7.92
CA ASP A 37 3.32 -3.72 9.17
C ASP A 37 1.87 -3.27 8.91
N TYR A 38 1.63 -2.50 7.83
CA TYR A 38 0.27 -2.09 7.46
C TYR A 38 -0.60 -3.26 6.96
N LYS A 39 -0.01 -4.26 6.30
CA LYS A 39 -0.77 -5.45 5.87
C LYS A 39 -1.20 -6.33 7.04
N ALA A 40 -0.46 -6.32 8.15
CA ALA A 40 -0.75 -7.16 9.31
C ALA A 40 -2.08 -6.79 9.98
N THR A 41 -2.43 -5.51 10.04
CA THR A 41 -3.66 -5.03 10.73
C THR A 41 -4.83 -4.78 9.78
N PRO A 42 -6.08 -4.99 10.21
CA PRO A 42 -7.26 -4.62 9.43
C PRO A 42 -7.27 -3.14 9.03
N GLU A 43 -6.96 -2.25 9.97
CA GLU A 43 -6.94 -0.80 9.76
C GLU A 43 -5.85 -0.39 8.76
N GLY A 44 -4.68 -1.04 8.84
CA GLY A 44 -3.58 -0.80 7.90
C GLY A 44 -3.91 -1.28 6.49
N ARG A 45 -4.58 -2.42 6.34
CA ARG A 45 -5.08 -2.88 5.02
C ARG A 45 -6.07 -1.90 4.41
N GLU A 46 -6.98 -1.36 5.21
CA GLU A 46 -7.92 -0.33 4.76
C GLU A 46 -7.21 0.97 4.36
N TYR A 47 -6.17 1.37 5.10
CA TYR A 47 -5.33 2.50 4.72
C TYR A 47 -4.64 2.27 3.36
N LEU A 48 -4.02 1.11 3.17
CA LEU A 48 -3.35 0.76 1.90
C LEU A 48 -4.33 0.75 0.72
N LYS A 49 -5.55 0.22 0.90
CA LYS A 49 -6.61 0.27 -0.13
C LYS A 49 -6.99 1.71 -0.49
N LYS A 50 -7.07 2.62 0.50
CA LYS A 50 -7.34 4.04 0.24
C LYS A 50 -6.21 4.69 -0.55
N CYS A 51 -4.96 4.42 -0.19
CA CYS A 51 -3.79 4.89 -0.93
C CYS A 51 -3.80 4.38 -2.38
N GLU A 52 -4.12 3.10 -2.58
CA GLU A 52 -4.22 2.50 -3.91
C GLU A 52 -5.29 3.20 -4.76
N ARG A 53 -6.47 3.42 -4.18
CA ARG A 53 -7.56 4.16 -4.84
C ARG A 53 -7.18 5.58 -5.20
N LEU A 54 -6.45 6.29 -4.34
CA LEU A 54 -5.99 7.66 -4.62
C LEU A 54 -4.92 7.72 -5.72
N ARG A 55 -4.16 6.64 -5.91
CA ARG A 55 -3.14 6.55 -6.96
C ARG A 55 -3.75 6.24 -8.33
N GLN A 56 -4.94 5.66 -8.39
CA GLN A 56 -5.64 5.42 -9.65
C GLN A 56 -6.01 6.75 -10.32
N THR A 57 -5.45 6.97 -11.50
CA THR A 57 -5.76 8.12 -12.35
C THR A 57 -6.81 7.79 -13.40
N ASP A 58 -6.88 6.53 -13.82
CA ASP A 58 -7.81 6.05 -14.83
C ASP A 58 -9.09 5.48 -14.20
N PRO A 59 -10.25 5.69 -14.83
CA PRO A 59 -11.50 5.13 -14.35
C PRO A 59 -11.51 3.59 -14.46
N ASP A 60 -12.03 2.94 -13.42
CA ASP A 60 -12.26 1.49 -13.39
C ASP A 60 -13.47 1.13 -14.29
N LEU A 61 -13.21 1.06 -15.60
CA LEU A 61 -14.24 0.82 -16.62
C LEU A 61 -14.92 -0.55 -16.49
N GLU A 62 -14.22 -1.55 -15.93
CA GLU A 62 -14.79 -2.87 -15.65
C GLU A 62 -15.91 -2.77 -14.63
N LYS A 63 -15.66 -2.12 -13.50
CA LYS A 63 -16.71 -1.90 -12.48
C LYS A 63 -17.86 -1.05 -12.99
N VAL A 64 -17.59 -0.07 -13.84
CA VAL A 64 -18.65 0.73 -14.47
C VAL A 64 -19.55 -0.15 -15.35
N ARG A 65 -18.97 -1.06 -16.14
CA ARG A 65 -19.73 -2.00 -16.98
C ARG A 65 -20.53 -2.99 -16.14
N GLU A 66 -19.94 -3.56 -15.08
CA GLU A 66 -20.66 -4.44 -14.15
C GLU A 66 -21.83 -3.74 -13.47
N PHE A 67 -21.62 -2.50 -13.02
CA PHE A 67 -22.67 -1.68 -12.39
C PHE A 67 -23.84 -1.45 -13.35
N ASN A 68 -23.55 -1.12 -14.61
CA ASN A 68 -24.57 -0.95 -15.64
C ASN A 68 -25.29 -2.26 -15.96
N ALA A 69 -24.57 -3.38 -16.03
CA ALA A 69 -25.14 -4.71 -16.27
C ALA A 69 -26.08 -5.17 -15.14
N ARG A 70 -25.80 -4.78 -13.89
CA ARG A 70 -26.65 -5.05 -12.72
C ARG A 70 -27.88 -4.14 -12.62
N GLY A 71 -28.11 -3.27 -13.61
CA GLY A 71 -29.30 -2.41 -13.70
C GLY A 71 -29.20 -1.10 -12.91
N GLY A 72 -28.01 -0.73 -12.42
CA GLY A 72 -27.79 0.48 -11.62
C GLY A 72 -28.04 1.80 -12.34
N GLY A 73 -28.22 1.78 -13.67
CA GLY A 73 -28.46 2.96 -14.51
C GLY A 73 -29.93 3.30 -14.79
N LYS A 74 -30.93 2.60 -14.23
CA LYS A 74 -32.35 2.80 -14.61
C LYS A 74 -33.09 3.97 -13.92
N HIS A 75 -32.39 4.96 -13.36
CA HIS A 75 -33.03 6.13 -12.72
C HIS A 75 -32.62 7.45 -13.37
N GLY A 76 -33.00 7.64 -14.64
CA GLY A 76 -32.79 8.90 -15.38
C GLY A 76 -33.88 9.16 -16.42
N HIS A 77 -34.78 10.09 -16.07
CA HIS A 77 -35.70 10.91 -16.89
C HIS A 77 -36.78 10.21 -17.75
N ALA A 78 -37.99 10.21 -17.20
CA ALA A 78 -39.22 10.55 -17.95
C ALA A 78 -39.44 12.07 -17.88
#